data_AF-A0A426QGV7-F1
#
_entry.id   AF-A0A426QGV7-F1
#
_cell.length_a   1.000
_cell.length_b   1.000
_cell.length_c   1.000
_cell.angle_alpha   90.00
_cell.angle_beta   90.00
_cell.angle_gamma   90.00
#
_symmetry.space_group_name_H-M   'P 1'
#
loop_
_entity.id
_entity.type
_entity.pdbx_description
1 polymer ?
#
loop_
_entity_poly.entity_id
_entity_poly.type
_entity_poly.pdbx_seq_one_letter_code
_entity_poly.pdbx_strand_id
1 'polypeptide(L)' 'MSEQDTLTLKPAQHDKLGIVHCGVTRPGVVACAGELKDIEDGEEVRIDRAGIQVKRSGDEYTFSRAH' A
#
# COMPACT_ATOMS: atom_id res chain seq x y z
N MET A 1 1.11 -0.71 -22.67
CA MET A 1 2.07 -0.32 -21.63
C MET A 1 1.51 -0.89 -20.35
N SER A 2 2.09 -1.97 -19.84
CA SER A 2 1.54 -2.73 -18.71
C SER A 2 1.76 -1.92 -17.43
N GLU A 3 0.83 -1.01 -17.11
CA GLU A 3 0.82 -0.33 -15.83
C GLU A 3 0.67 -1.40 -14.75
N GLN A 4 1.64 -1.50 -13.85
CA GLN A 4 1.50 -2.35 -12.67
C GLN A 4 0.38 -1.76 -11.83
N ASP A 5 -0.82 -2.34 -11.92
CA ASP A 5 -2.00 -1.94 -11.14
C ASP A 5 -1.91 -2.38 -9.68
N THR A 6 -0.90 -3.19 -9.35
CA THR A 6 -0.63 -3.74 -8.03
C THR A 6 0.85 -3.67 -7.68
N LEU A 7 1.17 -3.38 -6.43
CA LEU A 7 2.51 -3.32 -5.87
C LEU A 7 2.53 -4.08 -4.54
N THR A 8 3.43 -5.04 -4.37
CA THR A 8 3.60 -5.76 -3.10
C THR A 8 4.87 -5.30 -2.41
N LEU A 9 4.76 -4.87 -1.15
CA LEU A 9 5.87 -4.41 -0.33
C LEU A 9 5.96 -5.21 0.96
N LYS A 10 7.17 -5.25 1.55
CA LYS A 10 7.42 -5.76 2.89
C LYS A 10 7.66 -4.60 3.87
N PRO A 11 7.64 -4.84 5.19
CA PRO A 11 8.01 -3.82 6.17
C PRO A 11 9.37 -3.17 5.86
N ALA A 12 9.46 -1.86 6.08
CA ALA A 12 10.61 -1.04 5.74
C ALA A 12 10.96 -0.96 4.24
N GLN A 13 10.01 -1.26 3.36
CA GLN A 13 10.15 -1.06 1.92
C GLN A 13 9.22 0.04 1.42
N HIS A 14 9.64 0.69 0.34
CA HIS A 14 8.85 1.68 -0.36
C HIS A 14 9.06 1.55 -1.87
N ASP A 15 8.01 1.82 -2.65
CA ASP A 15 8.08 1.88 -4.10
C ASP A 15 6.96 2.78 -4.65
N LYS A 16 6.79 2.84 -5.97
CA LYS A 16 5.78 3.68 -6.60
C LYS A 16 4.75 2.85 -7.36
N LEU A 17 3.49 3.05 -7.03
CA LEU A 17 2.36 2.54 -7.82
C LEU A 17 2.01 3.60 -8.88
N GLY A 18 2.67 3.52 -10.04
CA GLY A 18 2.62 4.56 -11.06
C GLY A 18 3.28 5.85 -10.58
N ILE A 19 2.49 6.91 -10.34
CA ILE A 19 2.98 8.21 -9.83
C ILE A 19 2.89 8.34 -8.30
N VAL A 20 2.22 7.40 -7.63
CA VAL A 20 1.98 7.48 -6.19
C VAL A 20 3.09 6.76 -5.43
N HIS A 21 3.72 7.45 -4.49
CA HIS A 21 4.65 6.84 -3.55
C HIS A 21 3.88 6.01 -2.50
N CYS A 22 4.18 4.72 -2.43
CA CYS A 22 3.63 3.76 -1.49
C CYS A 22 4.78 3.17 -0.66
N GLY A 23 4.56 2.97 0.63
CA GLY A 23 5.57 2.42 1.50
C GLY A 23 4.98 1.78 2.73
N VAL A 24 5.72 0.83 3.30
CA VAL A 24 5.42 0.24 4.60
C VAL A 24 6.50 0.74 5.55
N THR A 25 6.13 1.65 6.45
CA THR A 25 7.10 2.28 7.36
C THR A 25 7.57 1.30 8.42
N ARG A 26 6.62 0.55 9.01
CA ARG A 26 6.85 -0.50 10.01
C ARG A 26 5.72 -1.54 9.90
N PRO A 27 5.86 -2.72 10.52
CA PRO A 27 4.79 -3.71 10.51
C PRO A 27 3.47 -3.10 11.00
N GLY A 28 2.44 -3.21 10.18
CA GLY A 28 1.11 -2.69 10.42
C GLY A 28 0.91 -1.21 10.14
N VAL A 29 1.88 -0.51 9.54
CA VAL A 29 1.74 0.92 9.17
C VAL A 29 2.17 1.17 7.75
N VAL A 30 1.23 1.60 6.93
CA VAL A 30 1.42 1.91 5.51
C VAL A 30 1.32 3.40 5.26
N ALA A 31 2.10 3.89 4.30
CA ALA A 31 2.21 5.28 3.91
C ALA A 31 1.98 5.39 2.39
N CYS A 32 0.95 6.11 1.97
CA CYS A 32 0.66 6.34 0.56
C CYS A 32 0.34 7.82 0.31
N ALA A 33 1.00 8.43 -0.68
CA ALA A 33 0.76 9.84 -1.05
C ALA A 33 0.82 10.84 0.14
N GLY A 34 1.62 10.53 1.17
CA GLY A 34 1.73 11.33 2.40
C GLY A 34 0.65 11.06 3.46
N GLU A 35 -0.28 10.13 3.20
CA GLU A 35 -1.23 9.63 4.19
C GLU A 35 -0.71 8.35 4.85
N LEU A 36 -0.83 8.27 6.17
CA LEU A 36 -0.47 7.10 6.97
C LEU A 36 -1.74 6.39 7.43
N LYS A 37 -1.76 5.07 7.29
CA LYS A 37 -2.83 4.22 7.81
C LYS A 37 -2.23 3.05 8.58
N ASP A 38 -2.86 2.72 9.69
CA ASP A 38 -2.60 1.47 10.38
C ASP A 38 -3.43 0.35 9.73
N ILE A 39 -2.87 -0.86 9.65
CA ILE A 39 -3.49 -2.05 9.05
C ILE A 39 -3.08 -3.31 9.81
N GLU A 40 -4.07 -4.06 10.27
CA GLU A 40 -3.85 -5.33 10.95
C GLU A 40 -3.67 -6.49 9.96
N ASP A 41 -3.19 -7.63 10.46
CA ASP A 41 -3.00 -8.80 9.61
C ASP A 41 -4.36 -9.35 9.13
N GLY A 42 -4.46 -9.62 7.83
CA GLY A 42 -5.71 -10.00 7.17
C GLY A 42 -6.68 -8.85 6.91
N GLU A 43 -6.35 -7.63 7.33
CA GLU A 43 -7.17 -6.44 7.09
C GLU A 43 -6.89 -5.84 5.71
N GLU A 44 -7.87 -5.08 5.21
CA GLU A 44 -7.77 -4.27 4.01
C GLU A 44 -8.21 -2.84 4.32
N VAL A 45 -7.38 -1.87 3.96
CA VAL A 45 -7.64 -0.44 4.16
C VAL A 45 -7.58 0.32 2.85
N ARG A 46 -8.35 1.40 2.75
CA ARG A 46 -8.34 2.30 1.59
C ARG A 46 -7.66 3.63 1.98
N ILE A 47 -6.77 4.07 1.11
CA ILE A 47 -6.17 5.41 1.10
C ILE A 47 -6.99 6.23 0.11
N ASP A 48 -8.01 6.92 0.60
CA ASP A 48 -8.94 7.69 -0.23
C ASP A 48 -8.25 8.81 -1.00
N ARG A 49 -7.23 9.44 -0.39
CA ARG A 49 -6.45 10.51 -1.02
C ARG A 49 -5.75 10.09 -2.31
N ALA A 50 -5.34 8.83 -2.38
CA ALA A 50 -4.61 8.27 -3.52
C ALA A 50 -5.47 7.36 -4.40
N GLY A 51 -6.68 7.01 -3.95
CA GLY A 51 -7.48 5.96 -4.58
C GLY A 51 -6.74 4.62 -4.58
N ILE A 52 -6.09 4.27 -3.47
CA ILE A 52 -5.31 3.03 -3.34
C ILE A 52 -5.93 2.15 -2.26
N GLN A 53 -6.11 0.87 -2.54
CA GLN A 53 -6.40 -0.16 -1.56
C GLN A 53 -5.12 -0.84 -1.13
N VAL A 54 -5.03 -1.19 0.15
CA VAL A 54 -3.89 -1.87 0.73
C VAL A 54 -4.40 -3.04 1.52
N LYS A 55 -3.93 -4.24 1.19
CA LYS A 55 -4.25 -5.47 1.89
C LYS A 55 -3.01 -6.04 2.53
N ARG A 56 -3.11 -6.43 3.80
CA ARG A 56 -2.02 -7.10 4.52
C ARG A 56 -2.28 -8.61 4.59
N SER A 57 -1.23 -9.38 4.32
CA SER A 57 -1.21 -10.84 4.46
C SER A 57 0.13 -11.25 5.10
N GLY A 58 0.16 -11.31 6.43
CA GLY A 58 1.34 -11.53 7.25
C GLY A 58 2.34 -10.38 7.13
N ASP A 59 3.44 -10.65 6.42
CA ASP A 59 4.54 -9.72 6.16
C ASP A 59 4.50 -9.09 4.76
N GLU A 60 3.45 -9.37 3.98
CA GLU A 60 3.25 -8.81 2.65
C GLU A 60 2.10 -7.81 2.64
N TYR A 61 2.33 -6.68 1.98
CA TYR A 61 1.39 -5.58 1.85
C TYR A 61 1.16 -5.32 0.37
N THR A 62 -0.04 -5.63 -0.12
CA THR A 62 -0.39 -5.47 -1.51
C THR A 62 -1.19 -4.19 -1.68
N PHE A 63 -0.60 -3.22 -2.38
CA PHE A 63 -1.20 -1.97 -2.79
C PHE A 63 -1.80 -2.14 -4.18
N SER A 64 -3.04 -1.71 -4.39
CA SER A 64 -3.71 -1.73 -5.69
C SER A 64 -4.49 -0.44 -5.91
N ARG A 65 -4.71 -0.04 -7.16
CA ARG A 65 -5.62 1.09 -7.45
C ARG A 65 -7.06 0.68 -7.14
N ALA A 66 -7.73 1.47 -6.32
CA ALA A 66 -9.16 1.36 -6.07
C ALA A 66 -9.89 2.07 -7.22
N HIS A 67 -10.56 1.29 -8.08
CA HIS A 67 -11.39 1.79 -9.17
C HIS A 67 -12.59 2.61 -8.69
#